data_AF-A0A9D2SF38-F1
#
_entry.id   AF-A0A9D2SF38-F1
#
_cell.length_a   1.000
_cell.length_b   1.000
_cell.length_c   1.000
_cell.angle_alpha   90.00
_cell.angle_beta   90.00
_cell.angle_gamma   90.00
#
_symmetry.space_group_name_H-M   'P 1'
#
loop_
_entity.id
_entity.type
_entity.pdbx_description
1 polymer ?
#
loop_
_entity_poly.entity_id
_entity_poly.type
_entity_poly.pdbx_seq_one_letter_code
_entity_poly.pdbx_strand_id
1 'polypeptide(L)' 'MIQIKAVDAKNGDITGTVAGSYDDFAITSATKKGESTLPDAKEGGEKTLDVTCNNGDVEISFAGQ' A
#
# COMPACT_ATOMS: atom_id res chain seq x y z
N MET A 1 -9.26 -5.28 -14.76
CA MET A 1 -8.50 -4.68 -13.64
C MET A 1 -9.39 -4.77 -12.40
N ILE A 2 -9.05 -5.67 -11.48
CA ILE A 2 -9.73 -5.78 -10.20
C ILE A 2 -9.00 -4.81 -9.27
N GLN A 3 -9.59 -3.64 -9.03
CA GLN A 3 -9.05 -2.64 -8.11
C GLN A 3 -9.26 -3.11 -6.67
N ILE A 4 -8.19 -3.28 -5.89
CA ILE A 4 -8.30 -3.51 -4.45
C ILE A 4 -7.82 -2.24 -3.73
N LYS A 5 -8.82 -1.50 -3.24
CA LYS A 5 -8.79 -0.56 -2.11
C LYS A 5 -7.77 0.59 -2.18
N ALA A 6 -8.20 1.72 -2.72
CA ALA A 6 -7.61 3.01 -2.38
C ALA A 6 -7.90 3.31 -0.89
N VAL A 7 -6.86 3.56 -0.11
CA VAL A 7 -6.98 4.02 1.29
C VAL A 7 -6.36 5.41 1.37
N ASP A 8 -7.21 6.40 1.61
CA ASP A 8 -6.82 7.80 1.78
C ASP A 8 -6.92 8.19 3.26
N ALA A 9 -5.77 8.46 3.89
CA ALA A 9 -5.71 9.06 5.22
C ALA A 9 -5.19 10.50 5.14
N LYS A 10 -6.01 11.46 5.55
CA LYS A 10 -5.59 12.87 5.64
C LYS A 10 -4.78 13.15 6.91
N ASN A 11 -5.18 12.54 8.03
CA ASN A 11 -4.47 12.53 9.30
C ASN A 11 -4.64 11.15 9.95
N GLY A 12 -3.54 10.58 10.44
CA GLY A 12 -3.51 9.27 11.10
C GLY A 12 -2.85 8.20 10.24
N ASP A 13 -2.45 7.12 10.90
CA ASP A 13 -1.65 6.06 10.32
C ASP A 13 -2.53 5.04 9.57
N ILE A 14 -1.95 4.43 8.54
CA ILE A 14 -2.54 3.31 7.81
C ILE A 14 -1.77 2.04 8.19
N THR A 15 -2.39 1.16 8.96
CA THR A 15 -1.80 -0.13 9.33
C THR A 15 -2.66 -1.29 8.83
N GLY A 16 -2.07 -2.35 8.27
CA GLY A 16 -2.85 -3.52 7.89
C GLY A 16 -2.06 -4.67 7.27
N THR A 17 -2.77 -5.77 7.02
CA THR A 17 -2.23 -6.94 6.33
C THR A 17 -3.07 -7.25 5.09
N VAL A 18 -2.42 -7.39 3.95
CA VAL A 18 -3.04 -7.78 2.68
C VAL A 18 -2.88 -9.29 2.50
N ALA A 19 -3.97 -9.97 2.13
CA ALA A 19 -3.92 -11.38 1.77
C ALA A 19 -3.29 -11.57 0.38
N GLY A 20 -2.31 -12.46 0.27
CA GLY A 20 -1.49 -12.68 -0.93
C GLY A 20 -0.01 -12.37 -0.69
N SER A 21 0.84 -12.69 -1.67
CA SER A 21 2.26 -12.34 -1.65
C SER A 21 2.49 -10.95 -2.20
N TYR A 22 3.56 -10.30 -1.78
CA TYR A 22 4.01 -9.00 -2.29
C TYR A 22 4.13 -8.99 -3.82
N ASP A 23 4.57 -10.10 -4.42
CA ASP A 23 4.75 -10.22 -5.87
C ASP A 23 3.44 -10.31 -6.65
N ASP A 24 2.31 -10.62 -5.99
CA ASP A 24 0.99 -10.62 -6.61
C ASP A 24 0.52 -9.20 -6.97
N PHE A 25 1.17 -8.16 -6.44
CA PHE A 25 0.71 -6.78 -6.54
C PHE A 25 1.67 -5.89 -7.33
N ALA A 26 1.09 -5.13 -8.27
CA ALA A 26 1.61 -3.86 -8.70
C ALA A 26 1.20 -2.80 -7.66
N ILE A 27 2.15 -2.01 -7.18
CA ILE A 27 1.97 -1.12 -6.02
C ILE A 27 2.27 0.31 -6.44
N THR A 28 1.38 1.23 -6.06
CA THR A 28 1.66 2.66 -6.04
C THR A 28 1.43 3.17 -4.62
N SER A 29 2.43 3.79 -4.01
CA SER A 29 2.26 4.42 -2.71
C SER A 29 2.79 5.85 -2.68
N ALA A 30 2.13 6.71 -1.91
CA ALA A 30 2.58 8.08 -1.70
C ALA A 30 2.27 8.54 -0.28
N THR A 31 3.33 8.78 0.50
CA THR A 31 3.26 9.38 1.84
C THR A 31 3.90 10.77 1.80
N LYS A 32 3.17 11.81 2.21
CA LYS A 32 3.71 13.19 2.25
C LYS A 32 4.46 13.51 3.54
N LYS A 33 3.90 13.16 4.69
CA LYS A 33 4.51 13.36 6.01
C LYS A 33 4.31 12.10 6.85
N GLY A 34 5.38 11.32 6.96
CA GLY A 34 5.41 10.01 7.59
C GLY A 34 6.31 9.07 6.79
N GLU A 35 6.44 7.84 7.28
CA GLU A 35 7.19 6.77 6.62
C GLU A 35 6.24 5.72 6.01
N SER A 36 6.76 4.89 5.10
CA SER A 36 6.00 3.82 4.44
C SER A 36 6.85 2.55 4.38
N THR A 37 6.24 1.40 4.67
CA THR A 37 6.86 0.08 4.42
C THR A 37 6.74 -0.37 2.97
N LEU A 38 5.89 0.30 2.17
CA LEU A 38 5.71 0.03 0.75
C LEU A 38 6.67 0.87 -0.10
N PRO A 39 7.14 0.37 -1.26
CA PRO A 39 7.85 1.21 -2.21
C PRO A 39 6.91 2.26 -2.80
N ASP A 40 7.46 3.39 -3.27
CA ASP A 40 6.70 4.41 -4.00
C ASP A 40 6.03 3.83 -5.24
N ALA A 41 6.73 2.92 -5.94
CA ALA A 41 6.20 2.19 -7.07
C ALA A 41 6.83 0.79 -7.18
N LYS A 42 6.00 -0.19 -7.53
CA LYS A 42 6.41 -1.52 -7.98
C LYS A 42 5.55 -1.92 -9.16
N GLU A 43 6.20 -2.24 -10.27
CA GLU A 43 5.54 -2.80 -11.44
C GLU A 43 5.43 -4.33 -11.35
N GLY A 44 4.48 -4.89 -12.11
CA GLY A 44 4.23 -6.32 -12.17
C GLY A 44 3.42 -6.85 -10.98
N GLY A 45 2.68 -7.93 -11.22
CA GLY A 45 1.65 -8.44 -10.31
C GLY A 45 0.28 -8.41 -11.00
N GLU A 46 -0.58 -9.36 -10.67
CA GLU A 46 -1.92 -9.48 -11.26
C GLU A 46 -2.94 -8.54 -10.61
N LYS A 47 -2.64 -8.04 -9.42
CA LYS A 47 -3.48 -7.18 -8.59
C LYS A 47 -2.86 -5.78 -8.47
N THR A 48 -3.67 -4.79 -8.12
CA THR A 48 -3.21 -3.41 -7.87
C THR A 48 -3.46 -3.04 -6.41
N LEU A 49 -2.47 -2.38 -5.79
CA LEU A 49 -2.55 -1.80 -4.45
C LEU A 49 -2.13 -0.32 -4.52
N ASP A 50 -3.07 0.59 -4.26
CA ASP A 50 -2.85 2.04 -4.27
C ASP A 50 -3.04 2.61 -2.86
N VAL A 51 -2.00 3.23 -2.29
CA VAL A 51 -2.03 3.77 -0.91
C VAL A 51 -1.56 5.22 -0.87
N THR A 52 -2.37 6.11 -0.29
CA THR A 52 -2.07 7.54 -0.18
C THR A 52 -2.26 8.05 1.25
N CYS A 53 -1.19 8.58 1.84
CA CYS A 53 -1.22 9.15 3.19
C CYS A 53 -0.63 10.55 3.22
N ASN A 54 -1.33 11.52 3.82
CA ASN A 54 -0.82 12.90 3.90
C ASN A 54 -0.05 13.18 5.20
N ASN A 55 -0.63 12.85 6.35
CA ASN A 55 -0.03 13.04 7.66
C ASN A 55 -0.21 11.78 8.51
N GLY A 56 0.76 10.87 8.48
CA GLY A 56 0.76 9.60 9.19
C GLY A 56 1.64 8.57 8.50
N ASP A 57 1.96 7.50 9.23
CA ASP A 57 2.80 6.41 8.72
C ASP A 57 1.95 5.35 8.02
N VAL A 58 2.58 4.62 7.09
CA VAL A 58 1.98 3.51 6.34
C VAL A 58 2.73 2.23 6.65
N GLU A 59 2.07 1.30 7.33
CA GLU A 59 2.61 -0.02 7.66
C GLU A 59 1.70 -1.13 7.09
N ILE A 60 2.10 -1.65 5.93
CA ILE A 60 1.40 -2.76 5.26
C ILE A 60 2.30 -3.99 5.24
N SER A 61 1.74 -5.11 5.69
CA SER A 61 2.33 -6.45 5.60
C SER A 61 1.56 -7.33 4.60
N PHE A 62 2.21 -8.36 4.07
CA PHE A 62 1.61 -9.34 3.17
C PHE A 62 1.55 -10.70 3.86
N ALA A 63 0.40 -11.38 3.77
CA ALA A 63 0.16 -12.65 4.46
C ALA A 63 0.73 -13.86 3.73
N GLY A 64 0.90 -13.76 2.40
CA GLY A 64 1.66 -14.73 1.60
C GLY A 64 3.12 -14.31 1.57
N GLN A 65 4.04 -15.25 1.83
CA GLN A 65 5.45 -15.03 1.54
C GLN A 65 5.67 -15.22 0.04
#